data_AF-A0AAW7KXA8-F1
#
_entry.id   AF-A0AAW7KXA8-F1
#
_cell.length_a   1.000
_cell.length_b   1.000
_cell.length_c   1.000
_cell.angle_alpha   90.00
_cell.angle_beta   90.00
_cell.angle_gamma   90.00
#
_symmetry.space_group_name_H-M   'P 1'
#
loop_
_entity.id
_entity.type
_entity.pdbx_description
1 polymer ?
#
loop_
_entity_poly.entity_id
_entity_poly.type
_entity_poly.pdbx_seq_one_letter_code
_entity_poly.pdbx_strand_id
1 'polypeptide(L)'
;MTTQATLGDNTFTLERFPLDQKNRSLQAWDSADEYLIDYVNEHYPDCRSLLILNDSFGALSCYFSKQQLTVCSVNDSYISHQAAAYNLAQNKIATTAFSQLDSLSALPEQVDLVLVKVPRTLAFLQYQLSELSEVLAPGTPVIGAAKTKDVHNSTIKAFEDFIGETKTSLAVKKSRLIISQAAGGYKGADFPVSWPLEGTDFTISNHANVFSRDSLDIGARFFFNYLPQTNKAKNIIDLGCGNGVVGLMTLARCPNAHISFVDESYMAVESARLNIELNMEDKFEQCTFIENDCLTDFERESTDIVLCNPPFHQAQAVTDHIAWQMFKQAKDTLKEGGELRIIGNRHLDYHDKLNRMFGNCTLLGSNKKFVVLSATKNSGTL
;
A
#
# COMPACT_ATOMS: atom_id res chain seq x y z
N MET A 1 3.47 -21.22 8.02
CA MET A 1 2.13 -20.62 8.03
C MET A 1 1.14 -21.69 7.62
N THR A 2 -0.14 -21.54 7.92
CA THR A 2 -1.16 -22.37 7.27
C THR A 2 -1.39 -21.79 5.88
N THR A 3 -1.03 -22.56 4.86
CA THR A 3 -1.16 -22.15 3.45
C THR A 3 -2.30 -22.88 2.75
N GLN A 4 -2.80 -23.97 3.34
CA GLN A 4 -4.00 -24.65 2.88
C GLN A 4 -5.24 -23.96 3.46
N ALA A 5 -6.01 -23.31 2.59
CA ALA A 5 -7.28 -22.68 2.88
C ALA A 5 -8.43 -23.59 2.42
N THR A 6 -9.46 -23.76 3.23
CA THR A 6 -10.73 -24.33 2.80
C THR A 6 -11.73 -23.19 2.73
N LEU A 7 -12.09 -22.79 1.50
CA LEU A 7 -13.03 -21.71 1.21
C LEU A 7 -14.23 -22.31 0.48
N GLY A 8 -15.43 -22.20 1.06
CA GLY A 8 -16.58 -22.99 0.64
C GLY A 8 -16.23 -24.49 0.61
N ASP A 9 -16.59 -25.18 -0.48
CA ASP A 9 -16.29 -26.60 -0.69
C ASP A 9 -14.92 -26.86 -1.36
N ASN A 10 -14.06 -25.84 -1.46
CA ASN A 10 -12.82 -25.90 -2.22
C ASN A 10 -11.59 -25.71 -1.33
N THR A 11 -10.56 -26.50 -1.59
CA THR A 11 -9.23 -26.30 -1.00
C THR A 11 -8.33 -25.52 -1.94
N PHE A 12 -7.63 -24.53 -1.40
CA PHE A 12 -6.66 -23.68 -2.09
C PHE A 12 -5.34 -23.67 -1.34
N THR A 13 -4.24 -23.55 -2.08
CA THR A 13 -2.94 -23.17 -1.51
C THR A 13 -2.79 -21.66 -1.65
N LEU A 14 -2.94 -20.92 -0.56
CA LEU A 14 -2.83 -19.46 -0.52
C LEU A 14 -1.65 -19.04 0.34
N GLU A 15 -0.70 -18.34 -0.28
CA GLU A 15 0.48 -17.79 0.37
C GLU A 15 0.32 -16.29 0.64
N ARG A 16 0.95 -15.83 1.71
CA ARG A 16 1.11 -14.40 1.96
C ARG A 16 2.30 -13.89 1.16
N PHE A 17 2.24 -12.61 0.81
CA PHE A 17 3.35 -11.91 0.18
C PHE A 17 3.92 -10.82 1.10
N PRO A 18 5.25 -10.60 1.09
CA PRO A 18 6.27 -11.41 0.40
C PRO A 18 6.39 -12.83 0.97
N LEU A 19 6.77 -13.81 0.14
CA LEU A 19 6.75 -15.25 0.46
C LEU A 19 7.64 -15.63 1.65
N ASP A 20 8.73 -14.89 1.87
CA ASP A 20 9.74 -15.19 2.90
C ASP A 20 9.32 -14.75 4.32
N GLN A 21 8.08 -14.31 4.52
CA GLN A 21 7.58 -13.92 5.84
C GLN A 21 7.68 -15.10 6.83
N LYS A 22 8.20 -14.83 8.04
CA LYS A 22 8.40 -15.87 9.08
C LYS A 22 7.25 -15.98 10.08
N ASN A 23 6.27 -15.08 10.04
CA ASN A 23 5.22 -15.04 11.06
C ASN A 23 4.15 -16.11 10.82
N ARG A 24 4.17 -17.16 11.65
CA ARG A 24 3.28 -18.32 11.50
C ARG A 24 1.82 -18.06 11.88
N SER A 25 1.48 -16.96 12.55
CA SER A 25 0.09 -16.66 12.96
C SER A 25 -0.72 -15.94 11.91
N LEU A 26 -0.07 -15.40 10.87
CA LEU A 26 -0.72 -14.71 9.77
C LEU A 26 -1.02 -15.70 8.64
N GLN A 27 -2.16 -15.48 7.97
CA GLN A 27 -2.67 -16.29 6.87
C GLN A 27 -2.97 -15.39 5.67
N ALA A 28 -3.15 -15.97 4.48
CA ALA A 28 -3.46 -15.23 3.25
C ALA A 28 -4.96 -14.87 3.12
N TRP A 29 -5.80 -15.40 3.99
CA TRP A 29 -7.22 -15.08 4.06
C TRP A 29 -7.63 -14.90 5.52
N ASP A 30 -8.83 -14.40 5.75
CA ASP A 30 -9.45 -14.36 7.05
C ASP A 30 -10.95 -14.71 7.01
N SER A 31 -11.55 -14.75 8.20
CA SER A 31 -12.99 -15.05 8.33
C SER A 31 -13.93 -14.06 7.64
N ALA A 32 -13.48 -12.87 7.23
CA ALA A 32 -14.30 -11.98 6.42
C ALA A 32 -14.27 -12.41 4.94
N ASP A 33 -13.18 -13.01 4.45
CA ASP A 33 -13.16 -13.64 3.12
C ASP A 33 -14.12 -14.82 3.07
N GLU A 34 -14.02 -15.72 4.06
CA GLU A 34 -14.93 -16.87 4.20
C GLU A 34 -16.40 -16.42 4.24
N TYR A 35 -16.70 -15.38 5.02
CA TYR A 35 -18.08 -14.91 5.16
C TYR A 35 -18.63 -14.26 3.87
N LEU A 36 -17.80 -13.53 3.12
CA LEU A 36 -18.20 -13.04 1.80
C LEU A 36 -18.51 -14.18 0.85
N ILE A 37 -17.65 -15.22 0.80
CA ILE A 37 -17.86 -16.37 -0.06
C ILE A 37 -19.18 -17.08 0.25
N ASP A 38 -19.42 -17.40 1.52
CA ASP A 38 -20.64 -18.07 1.96
C ASP A 38 -21.88 -17.23 1.61
N TYR A 39 -21.84 -15.92 1.88
CA TYR A 39 -22.95 -15.02 1.62
C TYR A 39 -23.26 -14.89 0.12
N VAL A 40 -22.23 -14.78 -0.73
CA VAL A 40 -22.40 -14.69 -2.19
C VAL A 40 -22.99 -15.97 -2.76
N ASN A 41 -22.48 -17.14 -2.36
CA ASN A 41 -23.02 -18.41 -2.82
C ASN A 41 -24.51 -18.59 -2.44
N GLU A 42 -24.91 -18.12 -1.26
CA GLU A 42 -26.28 -18.23 -0.77
C GLU A 42 -27.23 -17.22 -1.43
N HIS A 43 -26.81 -15.96 -1.58
CA HIS A 43 -27.71 -14.85 -1.95
C HIS A 43 -27.62 -14.42 -3.42
N TYR A 44 -26.51 -14.73 -4.11
CA TYR A 44 -26.26 -14.32 -5.49
C TYR A 44 -25.78 -15.49 -6.37
N PRO A 45 -26.53 -16.62 -6.44
CA PRO A 45 -26.12 -17.81 -7.20
C PRO A 45 -26.03 -17.57 -8.72
N ASP A 46 -26.72 -16.56 -9.22
CA ASP A 46 -26.75 -16.19 -10.65
C ASP A 46 -25.68 -15.17 -11.04
N CYS A 47 -24.88 -14.68 -10.08
CA CYS A 47 -23.81 -13.71 -10.32
C CYS A 47 -22.79 -14.24 -11.34
N ARG A 48 -22.45 -13.45 -12.36
CA ARG A 48 -21.47 -13.79 -13.40
C ARG A 48 -20.25 -12.88 -13.38
N SER A 49 -20.39 -11.66 -12.88
CA SER A 49 -19.33 -10.65 -12.87
C SER A 49 -19.17 -9.99 -11.50
N LEU A 50 -17.93 -9.92 -11.01
CA LEU A 50 -17.58 -9.37 -9.71
C LEU A 50 -16.52 -8.29 -9.81
N LEU A 51 -16.73 -7.21 -9.06
CA LEU A 51 -15.69 -6.26 -8.68
C LEU A 51 -15.29 -6.51 -7.24
N ILE A 52 -14.00 -6.74 -6.98
CA ILE A 52 -13.48 -7.05 -5.64
C ILE A 52 -12.48 -5.98 -5.24
N LEU A 53 -12.81 -5.17 -4.24
CA LEU A 53 -11.92 -4.15 -3.69
C LEU A 53 -11.15 -4.70 -2.48
N ASN A 54 -9.85 -4.44 -2.46
CA ASN A 54 -8.93 -4.69 -1.33
C ASN A 54 -8.72 -6.17 -0.99
N ASP A 55 -8.77 -7.07 -1.98
CA ASP A 55 -8.41 -8.49 -1.80
C ASP A 55 -6.89 -8.63 -1.60
N SER A 56 -6.46 -8.71 -0.34
CA SER A 56 -5.07 -8.49 0.04
C SER A 56 -4.09 -9.54 -0.51
N PHE A 57 -4.55 -10.78 -0.70
CA PHE A 57 -3.72 -11.89 -1.20
C PHE A 57 -4.42 -12.74 -2.26
N GLY A 58 -5.52 -12.25 -2.85
CA GLY A 58 -6.23 -12.93 -3.91
C GLY A 58 -7.13 -14.09 -3.43
N ALA A 59 -7.54 -14.13 -2.16
CA ALA A 59 -8.34 -15.24 -1.63
C ALA A 59 -9.73 -15.31 -2.28
N LEU A 60 -10.41 -14.16 -2.37
CA LEU A 60 -11.70 -14.04 -3.05
C LEU A 60 -11.52 -14.22 -4.56
N SER A 61 -10.47 -13.60 -5.12
CA SER A 61 -10.13 -13.69 -6.53
C SER A 61 -9.91 -15.14 -6.98
N CYS A 62 -9.17 -15.94 -6.20
CA CYS A 62 -8.97 -17.36 -6.47
C CYS A 62 -10.29 -18.14 -6.37
N TYR A 63 -11.08 -17.91 -5.33
CA TYR A 63 -12.34 -18.61 -5.16
C TYR A 63 -13.29 -18.37 -6.33
N PHE A 64 -13.60 -17.12 -6.65
CA PHE A 64 -14.59 -16.78 -7.68
C PHE A 64 -14.08 -17.02 -9.10
N SER A 65 -12.78 -16.85 -9.37
CA SER A 65 -12.21 -17.22 -10.68
C SER A 65 -12.29 -18.73 -10.93
N LYS A 66 -12.13 -19.56 -9.88
CA LYS A 66 -12.32 -21.02 -10.00
C LYS A 66 -13.77 -21.40 -10.35
N GLN A 67 -14.73 -20.59 -9.93
CA GLN A 67 -16.15 -20.72 -10.29
C GLN A 67 -16.49 -20.18 -11.69
N GLN A 68 -15.47 -19.78 -12.48
CA GLN A 68 -15.62 -19.25 -13.83
C GLN A 68 -16.41 -17.94 -13.92
N LEU A 69 -16.41 -17.14 -12.84
CA LEU A 69 -16.92 -15.76 -12.89
C LEU A 69 -15.90 -14.85 -13.57
N THR A 70 -16.39 -13.78 -14.18
CA THR A 70 -15.56 -12.63 -14.57
C THR A 70 -15.21 -11.85 -13.32
N VAL A 71 -13.93 -11.76 -12.98
CA VAL A 71 -13.46 -11.12 -11.74
C VAL A 71 -12.53 -9.95 -12.10
N CYS A 72 -12.88 -8.77 -11.61
CA CYS A 72 -12.01 -7.61 -11.59
C CYS A 72 -11.60 -7.34 -10.15
N SER A 73 -10.31 -7.38 -9.83
CA SER A 73 -9.79 -7.05 -8.50
C SER A 73 -9.09 -5.70 -8.53
N VAL A 74 -9.48 -4.81 -7.60
CA VAL A 74 -8.88 -3.48 -7.44
C VAL A 74 -8.15 -3.45 -6.10
N ASN A 75 -6.90 -2.98 -6.13
CA ASN A 75 -6.07 -2.84 -4.94
C ASN A 75 -5.14 -1.64 -5.08
N ASP A 76 -4.90 -0.94 -3.96
CA ASP A 76 -3.88 0.11 -3.88
C ASP A 76 -2.46 -0.45 -3.63
N SER A 77 -2.30 -1.76 -3.48
CA SER A 77 -1.02 -2.39 -3.14
C SER A 77 -0.48 -3.23 -4.30
N TYR A 78 0.73 -2.91 -4.74
CA TYR A 78 1.53 -3.72 -5.65
C TYR A 78 1.75 -5.13 -5.08
N ILE A 79 1.98 -5.24 -3.77
CA ILE A 79 2.15 -6.53 -3.07
C ILE A 79 0.90 -7.39 -3.20
N SER A 80 -0.30 -6.79 -3.05
CA SER A 80 -1.56 -7.50 -3.25
C SER A 80 -1.76 -7.97 -4.69
N HIS A 81 -1.31 -7.19 -5.68
CA HIS A 81 -1.33 -7.61 -7.08
C HIS A 81 -0.47 -8.86 -7.30
N GLN A 82 0.79 -8.81 -6.84
CA GLN A 82 1.73 -9.94 -6.92
C GLN A 82 1.19 -11.18 -6.19
N ALA A 83 0.62 -10.98 -5.00
CA ALA A 83 0.05 -12.05 -4.20
C ALA A 83 -1.10 -12.78 -4.92
N ALA A 84 -2.04 -12.03 -5.50
CA ALA A 84 -3.17 -12.60 -6.21
C ALA A 84 -2.72 -13.34 -7.47
N ALA A 85 -1.82 -12.75 -8.27
CA ALA A 85 -1.26 -13.40 -9.45
C ALA A 85 -0.54 -14.71 -9.09
N TYR A 86 0.28 -14.68 -8.04
CA TYR A 86 0.98 -15.86 -7.54
C TYR A 86 -0.01 -16.94 -7.08
N ASN A 87 -0.99 -16.60 -6.26
CA ASN A 87 -1.94 -17.57 -5.72
C ASN A 87 -2.87 -18.15 -6.79
N LEU A 88 -3.29 -17.37 -7.79
CA LEU A 88 -4.02 -17.89 -8.95
C LEU A 88 -3.20 -18.92 -9.72
N ALA A 89 -1.92 -18.61 -9.98
CA ALA A 89 -0.99 -19.51 -10.66
C ALA A 89 -0.72 -20.79 -9.86
N GLN A 90 -0.49 -20.68 -8.53
CA GLN A 90 -0.29 -21.83 -7.65
C GLN A 90 -1.47 -22.79 -7.65
N ASN A 91 -2.70 -22.25 -7.73
CA ASN A 91 -3.92 -23.05 -7.78
C ASN A 91 -4.33 -23.47 -9.19
N LYS A 92 -3.50 -23.16 -10.21
CA LYS A 92 -3.75 -23.49 -11.63
C LYS A 92 -5.09 -22.97 -12.14
N ILE A 93 -5.48 -21.78 -11.68
CA ILE A 93 -6.74 -21.15 -12.06
C ILE A 93 -6.50 -20.36 -13.35
N ALA A 94 -7.37 -20.53 -14.34
CA ALA A 94 -7.29 -19.79 -15.59
C ALA A 94 -7.61 -18.30 -15.34
N THR A 95 -6.79 -17.41 -15.89
CA THR A 95 -6.91 -15.95 -15.71
C THR A 95 -7.55 -15.24 -16.89
N THR A 96 -8.15 -15.97 -17.85
CA THR A 96 -8.75 -15.39 -19.07
C THR A 96 -9.90 -14.44 -18.78
N ALA A 97 -10.59 -14.60 -17.65
CA ALA A 97 -11.67 -13.74 -17.19
C ALA A 97 -11.31 -13.02 -15.87
N PHE A 98 -10.03 -12.93 -15.54
CA PHE A 98 -9.52 -12.23 -14.37
C PHE A 98 -8.74 -10.98 -14.81
N SER A 99 -9.01 -9.85 -14.18
CA SER A 99 -8.27 -8.61 -14.38
C SER A 99 -7.91 -7.98 -13.04
N GLN A 100 -6.79 -7.25 -13.03
CA GLN A 100 -6.34 -6.47 -11.89
C GLN A 100 -6.25 -5.01 -12.30
N LEU A 101 -6.74 -4.15 -11.42
CA LEU A 101 -6.68 -2.70 -11.55
C LEU A 101 -6.01 -2.13 -10.29
N ASP A 102 -5.23 -1.07 -10.45
CA ASP A 102 -4.81 -0.26 -9.31
C ASP A 102 -5.99 0.61 -8.82
N SER A 103 -5.78 1.27 -7.69
CA SER A 103 -6.79 2.10 -6.99
C SER A 103 -7.15 3.40 -7.72
N LEU A 104 -6.41 3.78 -8.77
CA LEU A 104 -6.59 5.02 -9.53
C LEU A 104 -7.14 4.77 -10.94
N SER A 105 -7.16 3.50 -11.36
CA SER A 105 -7.74 3.05 -12.61
C SER A 105 -9.26 3.22 -12.64
N ALA A 106 -9.79 3.55 -13.81
CA ALA A 106 -11.24 3.61 -14.03
C ALA A 106 -11.89 2.24 -13.73
N LEU A 107 -12.96 2.27 -12.92
CA LEU A 107 -13.68 1.08 -12.51
C LEU A 107 -14.60 0.56 -13.65
N PRO A 108 -14.86 -0.76 -13.72
CA PRO A 108 -15.79 -1.31 -14.70
C PRO A 108 -17.23 -0.86 -14.44
N GLU A 109 -17.91 -0.37 -15.48
CA GLU A 109 -19.30 0.12 -15.39
C GLU A 109 -20.35 -1.00 -15.25
N GLN A 110 -20.04 -2.22 -15.71
CA GLN A 110 -20.98 -3.33 -15.75
C GLN A 110 -20.49 -4.50 -14.90
N VAL A 111 -20.98 -4.56 -13.66
CA VAL A 111 -20.76 -5.69 -12.74
C VAL A 111 -22.05 -6.07 -12.04
N ASP A 112 -22.24 -7.37 -11.80
CA ASP A 112 -23.44 -7.88 -11.12
C ASP A 112 -23.38 -7.62 -9.61
N LEU A 113 -22.17 -7.61 -9.03
CA LEU A 113 -21.95 -7.53 -7.59
C LEU A 113 -20.57 -6.94 -7.26
N VAL A 114 -20.51 -6.10 -6.23
CA VAL A 114 -19.27 -5.54 -5.69
C VAL A 114 -19.01 -6.09 -4.29
N LEU A 115 -17.79 -6.58 -4.07
CA LEU A 115 -17.30 -7.01 -2.76
C LEU A 115 -16.23 -6.05 -2.27
N VAL A 116 -16.35 -5.54 -1.05
CA VAL A 116 -15.40 -4.59 -0.47
C VAL A 116 -14.82 -5.18 0.81
N LYS A 117 -13.54 -5.56 0.79
CA LYS A 117 -12.80 -5.75 2.04
C LYS A 117 -12.57 -4.36 2.62
N VAL A 118 -13.27 -4.04 3.71
CA VAL A 118 -13.27 -2.69 4.27
C VAL A 118 -11.82 -2.31 4.64
N PRO A 119 -11.26 -1.24 4.05
CA PRO A 119 -9.89 -0.85 4.33
C PRO A 119 -9.75 -0.29 5.74
N ARG A 120 -8.51 -0.17 6.21
CA ARG A 120 -8.22 0.33 7.57
C ARG A 120 -8.52 1.81 7.74
N THR A 121 -8.46 2.58 6.65
CA THR A 121 -8.63 4.03 6.66
C THR A 121 -10.00 4.39 6.12
N LEU A 122 -10.73 5.25 6.87
CA LEU A 122 -12.04 5.72 6.44
C LEU A 122 -11.95 6.53 5.14
N ALA A 123 -10.91 7.35 5.00
CA ALA A 123 -10.66 8.15 3.81
C ALA A 123 -10.57 7.30 2.54
N PHE A 124 -9.81 6.19 2.58
CA PHE A 124 -9.70 5.31 1.43
C PHE A 124 -11.03 4.59 1.12
N LEU A 125 -11.78 4.18 2.15
CA LEU A 125 -13.12 3.65 1.95
C LEU A 125 -14.03 4.70 1.27
N GLN A 126 -14.06 5.94 1.75
CA GLN A 126 -14.88 7.01 1.18
C GLN A 126 -14.54 7.29 -0.28
N TYR A 127 -13.25 7.35 -0.62
CA TYR A 127 -12.79 7.45 -2.00
C TYR A 127 -13.32 6.27 -2.84
N GLN A 128 -13.11 5.03 -2.41
CA GLN A 128 -13.56 3.85 -3.15
C GLN A 128 -15.07 3.82 -3.36
N LEU A 129 -15.85 4.18 -2.34
CA LEU A 129 -17.31 4.22 -2.45
C LEU A 129 -17.78 5.39 -3.33
N SER A 130 -17.07 6.52 -3.37
CA SER A 130 -17.30 7.62 -4.30
C SER A 130 -17.12 7.16 -5.76
N GLU A 131 -15.99 6.52 -6.08
CA GLU A 131 -15.74 6.00 -7.42
C GLU A 131 -16.80 4.96 -7.84
N LEU A 132 -17.20 4.08 -6.91
CA LEU A 132 -18.31 3.16 -7.16
C LEU A 132 -19.64 3.89 -7.41
N SER A 133 -19.93 4.97 -6.69
CA SER A 133 -21.18 5.74 -6.89
C SER A 133 -21.27 6.38 -8.28
N GLU A 134 -20.13 6.64 -8.92
CA GLU A 134 -20.05 7.18 -10.27
C GLU A 134 -20.46 6.15 -11.33
N VAL A 135 -19.95 4.92 -11.20
CA VAL A 135 -20.02 3.91 -12.27
C VAL A 135 -21.14 2.88 -12.09
N LEU A 136 -21.61 2.64 -10.86
CA LEU A 136 -22.58 1.57 -10.60
C LEU A 136 -24.00 1.96 -11.01
N ALA A 137 -24.66 1.06 -11.74
CA ALA A 137 -26.07 1.16 -12.03
C ALA A 137 -26.92 1.11 -10.73
N PRO A 138 -28.07 1.82 -10.67
CA PRO A 138 -28.98 1.72 -9.54
C PRO A 138 -29.42 0.27 -9.29
N GLY A 139 -29.36 -0.16 -8.03
CA GLY A 139 -29.70 -1.50 -7.59
C GLY A 139 -28.54 -2.49 -7.56
N THR A 140 -27.36 -2.17 -8.14
CA THR A 140 -26.19 -3.04 -8.05
C THR A 140 -25.80 -3.27 -6.58
N PRO A 141 -25.73 -4.53 -6.09
CA PRO A 141 -25.41 -4.79 -4.71
C PRO A 141 -23.92 -4.53 -4.40
N VAL A 142 -23.66 -3.98 -3.22
CA VAL A 142 -22.32 -3.70 -2.70
C VAL A 142 -22.22 -4.28 -1.29
N ILE A 143 -21.34 -5.27 -1.11
CA ILE A 143 -21.18 -6.01 0.14
C ILE A 143 -19.80 -5.74 0.74
N GLY A 144 -19.77 -4.97 1.82
CA GLY A 144 -18.59 -4.75 2.64
C GLY A 144 -18.37 -5.86 3.65
N ALA A 145 -17.12 -6.23 3.92
CA ALA A 145 -16.78 -7.14 5.02
C ALA A 145 -15.51 -6.72 5.76
N ALA A 146 -15.55 -6.84 7.08
CA ALA A 146 -14.41 -6.63 7.96
C ALA A 146 -14.54 -7.46 9.24
N LYS A 147 -13.51 -7.45 10.08
CA LYS A 147 -13.67 -7.93 11.47
C LYS A 147 -14.66 -7.04 12.19
N THR A 148 -15.45 -7.61 13.10
CA THR A 148 -16.50 -6.87 13.83
C THR A 148 -15.96 -5.63 14.54
N LYS A 149 -14.72 -5.68 15.05
CA LYS A 149 -14.06 -4.55 15.72
C LYS A 149 -13.69 -3.39 14.79
N ASP A 150 -13.62 -3.65 13.48
CA ASP A 150 -13.22 -2.70 12.43
C ASP A 150 -14.45 -2.17 11.65
N VAL A 151 -15.66 -2.65 11.98
CA VAL A 151 -16.93 -2.12 11.46
C VAL A 151 -17.48 -1.09 12.46
N HIS A 152 -17.26 0.19 12.17
CA HIS A 152 -17.70 1.30 13.01
C HIS A 152 -18.94 1.99 12.43
N ASN A 153 -19.59 2.84 13.23
CA ASN A 153 -20.71 3.66 12.75
C ASN A 153 -20.29 4.56 11.57
N SER A 154 -19.05 5.06 11.56
CA SER A 154 -18.51 5.84 10.45
C SER A 154 -18.36 5.02 9.17
N THR A 155 -18.00 3.74 9.27
CA THR A 155 -17.93 2.82 8.14
C THR A 155 -19.32 2.62 7.54
N ILE A 156 -20.33 2.32 8.36
CA ILE A 156 -21.71 2.15 7.91
C ILE A 156 -22.22 3.44 7.29
N LYS A 157 -21.96 4.58 7.93
CA LYS A 157 -22.35 5.90 7.43
C LYS A 157 -21.73 6.22 6.07
N ALA A 158 -20.47 5.81 5.82
CA ALA A 158 -19.87 5.95 4.50
C ALA A 158 -20.62 5.15 3.41
N PHE A 159 -21.05 3.92 3.70
CA PHE A 159 -21.91 3.16 2.76
C PHE A 159 -23.26 3.85 2.53
N GLU A 160 -23.89 4.38 3.58
CA GLU A 160 -25.14 5.15 3.45
C GLU A 160 -24.96 6.42 2.61
N ASP A 161 -23.89 7.16 2.86
CA ASP A 161 -23.61 8.42 2.21
C ASP A 161 -23.29 8.21 0.74
N PHE A 162 -22.40 7.27 0.40
CA PHE A 162 -21.91 7.09 -0.97
C PHE A 162 -22.76 6.09 -1.79
N ILE A 163 -23.16 4.96 -1.22
CA ILE A 163 -23.83 3.88 -1.96
C ILE A 163 -25.35 3.94 -1.82
N GLY A 164 -25.91 3.78 -0.62
CA GLY A 164 -27.36 3.72 -0.43
C GLY A 164 -27.79 3.11 0.91
N GLU A 165 -29.08 2.77 1.05
CA GLU A 165 -29.61 2.17 2.28
C GLU A 165 -28.75 0.97 2.71
N THR A 166 -28.36 0.93 3.98
CA THR A 166 -27.36 -0.01 4.47
C THR A 166 -27.89 -0.82 5.63
N LYS A 167 -27.64 -2.14 5.61
CA LYS A 167 -27.93 -3.08 6.70
C LYS A 167 -26.66 -3.81 7.09
N THR A 168 -26.61 -4.32 8.32
CA THR A 168 -25.47 -5.14 8.78
C THR A 168 -25.92 -6.55 9.11
N SER A 169 -25.07 -7.54 8.83
CA SER A 169 -25.34 -8.93 9.20
C SER A 169 -25.07 -9.21 10.70
N LEU A 170 -25.47 -10.40 11.14
CA LEU A 170 -24.97 -10.96 12.40
C LEU A 170 -23.46 -11.20 12.33
N ALA A 171 -22.80 -11.19 13.48
CA ALA A 171 -21.36 -11.49 13.52
C ALA A 171 -21.12 -12.99 13.34
N VAL A 172 -20.24 -13.36 12.39
CA VAL A 172 -19.81 -14.74 12.13
C VAL A 172 -18.30 -14.79 12.26
N LYS A 173 -17.77 -15.67 13.13
CA LYS A 173 -16.31 -15.83 13.36
C LYS A 173 -15.57 -14.50 13.60
N LYS A 174 -16.20 -13.55 14.31
CA LYS A 174 -15.70 -12.17 14.56
C LYS A 174 -15.57 -11.30 13.31
N SER A 175 -16.29 -11.63 12.24
CA SER A 175 -16.48 -10.81 11.04
C SER A 175 -17.94 -10.39 10.91
N ARG A 176 -18.19 -9.30 10.20
CA ARG A 176 -19.53 -8.76 9.94
C ARG A 176 -19.60 -8.22 8.51
N LEU A 177 -20.75 -8.36 7.88
CA LEU A 177 -21.04 -7.80 6.56
C LEU A 177 -21.80 -6.48 6.69
N ILE A 178 -21.52 -5.58 5.75
CA ILE A 178 -22.24 -4.34 5.46
C ILE A 178 -22.90 -4.55 4.10
N ILE A 179 -24.22 -4.51 4.04
CA ILE A 179 -25.01 -4.86 2.85
C ILE A 179 -25.71 -3.60 2.38
N SER A 180 -25.41 -3.16 1.16
CA SER A 180 -26.02 -1.99 0.54
C SER A 180 -26.29 -2.25 -0.95
N GLN A 181 -27.02 -1.33 -1.57
CA GLN A 181 -27.29 -1.32 -3.01
C GLN A 181 -27.08 0.10 -3.52
N ALA A 182 -26.46 0.22 -4.69
CA ALA A 182 -26.22 1.51 -5.32
C ALA A 182 -27.54 2.24 -5.54
N ALA A 183 -27.70 3.44 -4.98
CA ALA A 183 -28.85 4.29 -5.23
C ALA A 183 -28.78 4.97 -6.61
N GLY A 184 -27.59 4.97 -7.23
CA GLY A 184 -27.26 5.72 -8.44
C GLY A 184 -26.91 7.19 -8.16
N GLY A 185 -26.22 7.80 -9.11
CA GLY A 185 -25.78 9.19 -9.06
C GLY A 185 -24.43 9.37 -8.34
N TYR A 186 -23.56 10.14 -8.96
CA TYR A 186 -22.23 10.43 -8.44
C TYR A 186 -22.28 11.20 -7.13
N LYS A 187 -21.48 10.76 -6.17
CA LYS A 187 -21.25 11.44 -4.89
C LYS A 187 -19.75 11.54 -4.66
N GLY A 188 -19.19 12.68 -5.05
CA GLY A 188 -17.75 12.90 -4.97
C GLY A 188 -17.20 12.91 -3.54
N ALA A 189 -16.00 12.38 -3.39
CA ALA A 189 -15.18 12.54 -2.19
C ALA A 189 -14.11 13.64 -2.41
N ASP A 190 -13.74 14.33 -1.35
CA ASP A 190 -12.75 15.42 -1.40
C ASP A 190 -11.31 14.88 -1.45
N PHE A 191 -10.94 14.21 -2.54
CA PHE A 191 -9.58 13.72 -2.80
C PHE A 191 -9.09 14.12 -4.20
N PRO A 192 -7.78 14.41 -4.36
CA PRO A 192 -6.73 14.41 -3.34
C PRO A 192 -6.82 15.61 -2.37
N VAL A 193 -6.26 15.48 -1.17
CA VAL A 193 -6.20 16.56 -0.16
C VAL A 193 -4.86 17.30 -0.30
N SER A 194 -4.92 18.63 -0.37
CA SER A 194 -3.74 19.49 -0.53
C SER A 194 -3.54 20.43 0.66
N TRP A 195 -2.27 20.64 1.05
CA TRP A 195 -1.88 21.60 2.09
C TRP A 195 -0.49 22.20 1.84
N PRO A 196 -0.21 23.45 2.26
CA PRO A 196 1.09 24.08 2.10
C PRO A 196 2.15 23.41 2.98
N LEU A 197 3.36 23.21 2.46
CA LEU A 197 4.50 22.69 3.20
C LEU A 197 5.15 23.82 4.01
N GLU A 198 5.11 23.70 5.34
CA GLU A 198 5.67 24.71 6.24
C GLU A 198 7.16 25.00 5.95
N GLY A 199 7.49 26.29 5.77
CA GLY A 199 8.87 26.73 5.55
C GLY A 199 9.36 26.63 4.11
N THR A 200 8.47 26.35 3.15
CA THR A 200 8.75 26.39 1.71
C THR A 200 7.59 27.04 0.96
N ASP A 201 7.77 27.26 -0.35
CA ASP A 201 6.69 27.68 -1.26
C ASP A 201 5.95 26.48 -1.88
N PHE A 202 6.16 25.27 -1.34
CA PHE A 202 5.59 24.04 -1.90
C PHE A 202 4.20 23.73 -1.34
N THR A 203 3.39 23.05 -2.14
CA THR A 203 2.09 22.48 -1.75
C THR A 203 2.13 20.96 -1.92
N ILE A 204 1.65 20.22 -0.92
CA ILE A 204 1.64 18.76 -0.93
C ILE A 204 0.21 18.28 -1.12
N SER A 205 -0.03 17.55 -2.21
CA SER A 205 -1.25 16.84 -2.57
C SER A 205 -1.12 15.34 -2.22
N ASN A 206 -2.19 14.76 -1.69
CA ASN A 206 -2.19 13.39 -1.17
C ASN A 206 -3.48 12.66 -1.55
N HIS A 207 -3.35 11.49 -2.16
CA HIS A 207 -4.46 10.57 -2.37
C HIS A 207 -4.95 9.91 -1.07
N ALA A 208 -6.13 9.29 -1.13
CA ALA A 208 -6.91 8.90 0.04
C ALA A 208 -6.24 7.87 0.97
N ASN A 209 -5.37 7.00 0.43
CA ASN A 209 -4.69 5.96 1.20
C ASN A 209 -3.26 6.31 1.63
N VAL A 210 -2.79 7.53 1.36
CA VAL A 210 -1.40 7.93 1.65
C VAL A 210 -1.18 8.20 3.15
N PHE A 211 -0.01 7.79 3.65
CA PHE A 211 0.40 8.05 5.03
C PHE A 211 0.53 9.55 5.32
N SER A 212 0.08 9.98 6.51
CA SER A 212 0.10 11.40 6.92
C SER A 212 -0.59 12.35 5.92
N ARG A 213 -1.61 11.88 5.18
CA ARG A 213 -2.25 12.66 4.09
C ARG A 213 -2.76 14.05 4.47
N ASP A 214 -3.14 14.28 5.72
CA ASP A 214 -3.73 15.55 6.17
C ASP A 214 -2.68 16.60 6.62
N SER A 215 -1.43 16.19 6.86
CA SER A 215 -0.37 17.11 7.33
C SER A 215 1.03 16.49 7.27
N LEU A 216 2.08 17.31 7.23
CA LEU A 216 3.47 16.85 7.28
C LEU A 216 3.75 15.91 8.48
N ASP A 217 4.27 14.72 8.19
CA ASP A 217 4.73 13.79 9.23
C ASP A 217 5.84 14.43 10.08
N ILE A 218 5.72 14.30 11.40
CA ILE A 218 6.68 14.85 12.34
C ILE A 218 8.06 14.17 12.24
N GLY A 219 8.10 12.92 11.79
CA GLY A 219 9.32 12.19 11.46
C GLY A 219 9.98 12.83 10.24
N ALA A 220 9.29 12.88 9.10
CA ALA A 220 9.77 13.54 7.88
C ALA A 220 10.28 14.96 8.14
N ARG A 221 9.53 15.78 8.89
CA ARG A 221 9.96 17.13 9.29
C ARG A 221 11.29 17.13 10.05
N PHE A 222 11.48 16.19 10.97
CA PHE A 222 12.76 16.06 11.67
C PHE A 222 13.87 15.58 10.72
N PHE A 223 13.55 14.66 9.81
CA PHE A 223 14.48 14.10 8.84
C PHE A 223 15.05 15.14 7.88
N PHE A 224 14.26 16.19 7.55
CA PHE A 224 14.72 17.31 6.72
C PHE A 224 15.99 17.97 7.23
N ASN A 225 16.29 17.97 8.53
CA ASN A 225 17.53 18.57 9.04
C ASN A 225 18.79 17.78 8.64
N TYR A 226 18.62 16.55 8.17
CA TYR A 226 19.68 15.59 7.90
C TYR A 226 19.58 15.01 6.49
N LEU A 227 18.87 15.64 5.56
CA LEU A 227 18.89 15.24 4.16
C LEU A 227 20.26 15.54 3.52
N PRO A 228 20.67 14.78 2.49
CA PRO A 228 21.90 15.07 1.77
C PRO A 228 21.82 16.45 1.10
N GLN A 229 22.98 17.07 0.92
CA GLN A 229 23.12 18.34 0.22
C GLN A 229 24.39 18.27 -0.62
N THR A 230 24.25 18.35 -1.93
CA THR A 230 25.38 18.27 -2.87
C THR A 230 24.98 18.77 -4.26
N ASN A 231 25.93 19.36 -4.97
CA ASN A 231 25.76 19.70 -6.39
C ASN A 231 26.26 18.60 -7.33
N LYS A 232 26.81 17.50 -6.81
CA LYS A 232 27.25 16.37 -7.63
C LYS A 232 26.03 15.58 -8.11
N ALA A 233 26.09 15.10 -9.34
CA ALA A 233 25.12 14.12 -9.83
C ALA A 233 25.17 12.86 -8.96
N LYS A 234 24.00 12.41 -8.54
CA LYS A 234 23.79 11.28 -7.63
C LYS A 234 22.52 10.55 -8.03
N ASN A 235 22.56 9.21 -7.97
CA ASN A 235 21.35 8.40 -8.04
C ASN A 235 20.84 8.21 -6.61
N ILE A 236 19.65 8.73 -6.30
CA ILE A 236 19.06 8.70 -4.97
C ILE A 236 17.74 7.93 -5.05
N ILE A 237 17.45 7.12 -4.03
CA ILE A 237 16.16 6.45 -3.88
C ILE A 237 15.47 6.99 -2.63
N ASP A 238 14.21 7.40 -2.75
CA ASP A 238 13.28 7.60 -1.63
C ASP A 238 12.44 6.33 -1.46
N LEU A 239 12.82 5.48 -0.51
CA LEU A 239 12.24 4.15 -0.30
C LEU A 239 11.14 4.19 0.76
N GLY A 240 9.93 3.83 0.35
CA GLY A 240 8.70 4.09 1.09
C GLY A 240 8.35 5.57 1.00
N CYS A 241 8.29 6.10 -0.24
CA CYS A 241 8.24 7.53 -0.49
C CYS A 241 6.96 8.21 0.04
N GLY A 242 5.85 7.48 0.22
CA GLY A 242 4.58 8.06 0.62
C GLY A 242 4.16 9.17 -0.35
N ASN A 243 3.92 10.39 0.14
CA ASN A 243 3.63 11.53 -0.73
C ASN A 243 4.85 12.15 -1.43
N GLY A 244 6.04 11.56 -1.30
CA GLY A 244 7.27 12.01 -1.93
C GLY A 244 7.92 13.24 -1.30
N VAL A 245 7.47 13.72 -0.13
CA VAL A 245 8.00 14.96 0.46
C VAL A 245 9.50 14.86 0.79
N VAL A 246 10.00 13.67 1.14
CA VAL A 246 11.43 13.45 1.42
C VAL A 246 12.25 13.58 0.13
N GLY A 247 11.83 12.93 -0.95
CA GLY A 247 12.46 13.06 -2.26
C GLY A 247 12.33 14.48 -2.84
N LEU A 248 11.18 15.14 -2.75
CA LEU A 248 10.97 16.53 -3.15
C LEU A 248 11.96 17.48 -2.45
N MET A 249 12.05 17.39 -1.11
CA MET A 249 12.99 18.22 -0.34
C MET A 249 14.46 17.87 -0.62
N THR A 250 14.74 16.62 -1.01
CA THR A 250 16.07 16.20 -1.45
C THR A 250 16.41 16.79 -2.81
N LEU A 251 15.48 16.80 -3.77
CA LEU A 251 15.65 17.39 -5.10
C LEU A 251 15.87 18.91 -5.05
N ALA A 252 15.25 19.58 -4.08
CA ALA A 252 15.51 21.00 -3.78
C ALA A 252 16.95 21.26 -3.30
N ARG A 253 17.58 20.30 -2.60
CA ARG A 253 18.94 20.43 -2.03
C ARG A 253 20.04 19.79 -2.88
N CYS A 254 19.66 18.90 -3.78
CA CYS A 254 20.54 18.15 -4.66
C CYS A 254 20.10 18.38 -6.12
N PRO A 255 20.31 19.58 -6.69
CA PRO A 255 19.68 19.99 -7.94
C PRO A 255 20.10 19.21 -9.20
N ASN A 256 21.14 18.38 -9.11
CA ASN A 256 21.65 17.53 -10.19
C ASN A 256 21.44 16.04 -9.92
N ALA A 257 20.68 15.67 -8.88
CA ALA A 257 20.42 14.29 -8.54
C ALA A 257 19.25 13.74 -9.36
N HIS A 258 19.30 12.44 -9.69
CA HIS A 258 18.15 11.68 -10.15
C HIS A 258 17.53 10.98 -8.94
N ILE A 259 16.21 11.07 -8.77
CA ILE A 259 15.50 10.50 -7.63
C ILE A 259 14.48 9.46 -8.10
N SER A 260 14.64 8.23 -7.64
CA SER A 260 13.58 7.21 -7.74
C SER A 260 12.71 7.25 -6.49
N PHE A 261 11.41 7.49 -6.67
CA PHE A 261 10.38 7.42 -5.65
C PHE A 261 9.77 6.01 -5.69
N VAL A 262 9.95 5.26 -4.62
CA VAL A 262 9.55 3.84 -4.58
C VAL A 262 8.62 3.60 -3.40
N ASP A 263 7.44 3.05 -3.67
CA ASP A 263 6.47 2.65 -2.65
C ASP A 263 5.71 1.40 -3.10
N GLU A 264 5.05 0.68 -2.20
CA GLU A 264 4.15 -0.40 -2.62
C GLU A 264 2.75 0.13 -3.02
N SER A 265 2.42 1.35 -2.59
CA SER A 265 1.13 1.96 -2.80
C SER A 265 1.08 2.73 -4.11
N TYR A 266 0.13 2.38 -4.99
CA TYR A 266 -0.12 3.12 -6.23
C TYR A 266 -0.49 4.59 -5.93
N MET A 267 -1.36 4.83 -4.94
CA MET A 267 -1.70 6.19 -4.49
C MET A 267 -0.53 6.98 -3.92
N ALA A 268 0.43 6.32 -3.25
CA ALA A 268 1.63 6.97 -2.75
C ALA A 268 2.53 7.43 -3.90
N VAL A 269 2.87 6.51 -4.81
CA VAL A 269 3.71 6.82 -5.98
C VAL A 269 3.07 7.91 -6.85
N GLU A 270 1.77 7.85 -7.07
CA GLU A 270 1.04 8.90 -7.77
C GLU A 270 1.06 10.24 -7.03
N SER A 271 0.89 10.24 -5.70
CA SER A 271 0.99 11.47 -4.91
C SER A 271 2.40 12.08 -4.98
N ALA A 272 3.45 11.25 -4.95
CA ALA A 272 4.82 11.70 -5.16
C ALA A 272 5.01 12.33 -6.55
N ARG A 273 4.46 11.70 -7.60
CA ARG A 273 4.46 12.21 -8.97
C ARG A 273 3.79 13.59 -9.06
N LEU A 274 2.55 13.69 -8.59
CA LEU A 274 1.79 14.95 -8.55
C LEU A 274 2.53 16.04 -7.77
N ASN A 275 3.21 15.71 -6.67
CA ASN A 275 3.95 16.68 -5.89
C ASN A 275 5.22 17.17 -6.57
N ILE A 276 5.88 16.36 -7.39
CA ILE A 276 6.98 16.86 -8.21
C ILE A 276 6.45 17.76 -9.32
N GLU A 277 5.37 17.36 -10.02
CA GLU A 277 4.76 18.18 -11.07
C GLU A 277 4.29 19.54 -10.57
N LEU A 278 3.62 19.56 -9.41
CA LEU A 278 3.07 20.79 -8.83
C LEU A 278 4.15 21.78 -8.38
N ASN A 279 5.31 21.29 -7.93
CA ASN A 279 6.28 22.12 -7.21
C ASN A 279 7.61 22.29 -7.94
N MET A 280 7.98 21.38 -8.82
CA MET A 280 9.29 21.29 -9.47
C MET A 280 9.18 20.68 -10.88
N GLU A 281 8.20 21.14 -11.68
CA GLU A 281 7.95 20.66 -13.04
C GLU A 281 9.22 20.64 -13.91
N ASP A 282 10.10 21.64 -13.76
CA ASP A 282 11.37 21.76 -14.47
C ASP A 282 12.38 20.63 -14.17
N LYS A 283 12.14 19.87 -13.08
CA LYS A 283 12.95 18.73 -12.66
C LYS A 283 12.23 17.39 -12.76
N PHE A 284 11.04 17.34 -13.36
CA PHE A 284 10.27 16.11 -13.47
C PHE A 284 11.06 14.98 -14.16
N GLU A 285 11.81 15.30 -15.22
CA GLU A 285 12.69 14.35 -15.94
C GLU A 285 13.85 13.79 -15.10
N GLN A 286 14.13 14.37 -13.93
CA GLN A 286 15.11 13.83 -12.97
C GLN A 286 14.49 12.79 -12.03
N CYS A 287 13.19 12.53 -12.16
CA CYS A 287 12.43 11.68 -11.24
C CYS A 287 11.94 10.41 -11.92
N THR A 288 12.00 9.29 -11.22
CA THR A 288 11.35 8.04 -11.62
C THR A 288 10.38 7.61 -10.53
N PHE A 289 9.18 7.17 -10.90
CA PHE A 289 8.11 6.77 -9.98
C PHE A 289 7.86 5.26 -10.17
N ILE A 290 7.96 4.48 -9.10
CA ILE A 290 8.00 3.02 -9.19
C ILE A 290 7.18 2.39 -8.06
N GLU A 291 6.12 1.66 -8.41
CA GLU A 291 5.44 0.76 -7.48
C GLU A 291 6.21 -0.56 -7.36
N ASN A 292 6.65 -0.92 -6.16
CA ASN A 292 7.42 -2.15 -5.98
C ASN A 292 7.37 -2.72 -4.55
N ASP A 293 7.76 -3.99 -4.42
CA ASP A 293 8.12 -4.59 -3.13
C ASP A 293 9.50 -4.12 -2.69
N CYS A 294 9.53 -2.99 -1.99
CA CYS A 294 10.77 -2.34 -1.58
C CYS A 294 11.69 -2.14 -2.81
N LEU A 295 12.89 -2.70 -2.84
CA LEU A 295 13.84 -2.61 -3.95
C LEU A 295 14.06 -3.97 -4.65
N THR A 296 13.03 -4.81 -4.70
CA THR A 296 13.08 -6.09 -5.43
C THR A 296 13.41 -5.84 -6.90
N ASP A 297 14.32 -6.65 -7.46
CA ASP A 297 14.79 -6.56 -8.85
C ASP A 297 15.48 -5.24 -9.27
N PHE A 298 15.82 -4.35 -8.32
CA PHE A 298 16.68 -3.21 -8.61
C PHE A 298 18.12 -3.66 -8.92
N GLU A 299 18.75 -2.99 -9.88
CA GLU A 299 20.15 -3.26 -10.23
C GLU A 299 21.07 -3.07 -9.03
N ARG A 300 21.97 -4.04 -8.80
CA ARG A 300 22.97 -3.97 -7.74
C ARG A 300 24.02 -2.92 -8.07
N GLU A 301 24.60 -2.29 -7.05
CA GLU A 301 25.67 -1.28 -7.20
C GLU A 301 25.27 -0.10 -8.12
N SER A 302 23.99 0.28 -8.17
CA SER A 302 23.46 1.30 -9.08
C SER A 302 23.19 2.65 -8.40
N THR A 303 23.03 2.63 -7.06
CA THR A 303 22.52 3.77 -6.28
C THR A 303 23.57 4.37 -5.37
N ASP A 304 23.61 5.70 -5.27
CA ASP A 304 24.53 6.41 -4.39
C ASP A 304 23.98 6.59 -2.97
N ILE A 305 22.69 6.91 -2.84
CA ILE A 305 22.03 7.14 -1.54
C ILE A 305 20.63 6.52 -1.54
N VAL A 306 20.28 5.79 -0.49
CA VAL A 306 18.90 5.38 -0.19
C VAL A 306 18.44 6.14 1.05
N LEU A 307 17.36 6.90 0.92
CA LEU A 307 16.65 7.55 2.01
C LEU A 307 15.45 6.68 2.36
N CYS A 308 15.18 6.47 3.65
CA CYS A 308 14.06 5.65 4.06
C CYS A 308 13.47 6.09 5.41
N ASN A 309 12.16 6.25 5.45
CA ASN A 309 11.37 6.36 6.67
C ASN A 309 10.49 5.10 6.78
N PRO A 310 11.00 4.00 7.35
CA PRO A 310 10.29 2.73 7.36
C PRO A 310 8.92 2.87 8.04
N PRO A 311 7.88 2.13 7.57
CA PRO A 311 6.57 2.20 8.19
C PRO A 311 6.66 1.85 9.68
N PHE A 312 5.80 2.46 10.50
CA PHE A 312 5.68 2.15 11.92
C PHE A 312 4.23 1.84 12.28
N HIS A 313 3.95 0.58 12.63
CA HIS A 313 2.66 0.18 13.16
C HIS A 313 2.84 -0.65 14.44
N GLN A 314 1.81 -0.62 15.30
CA GLN A 314 1.78 -1.35 16.58
C GLN A 314 1.82 -2.88 16.41
N ALA A 315 1.84 -3.40 15.18
CA ALA A 315 2.10 -4.80 14.87
C ALA A 315 3.62 -5.04 14.74
N GLN A 316 4.33 -4.90 15.87
CA GLN A 316 5.78 -4.81 15.98
C GLN A 316 6.55 -5.85 15.13
N ALA A 317 6.08 -7.10 15.05
CA ALA A 317 6.76 -8.17 14.31
C ALA A 317 6.70 -8.03 12.77
N VAL A 318 5.61 -7.50 12.21
CA VAL A 318 5.46 -7.31 10.74
C VAL A 318 6.28 -6.10 10.31
N THR A 319 6.19 -5.02 11.07
CA THR A 319 6.95 -3.79 10.86
C THR A 319 8.46 -4.03 10.92
N ASP A 320 8.92 -4.89 11.84
CA ASP A 320 10.33 -5.22 11.99
C ASP A 320 10.91 -5.94 10.76
N HIS A 321 10.12 -6.86 10.18
CA HIS A 321 10.46 -7.60 8.97
C HIS A 321 10.58 -6.69 7.74
N ILE A 322 9.62 -5.79 7.55
CA ILE A 322 9.62 -4.86 6.41
C ILE A 322 10.85 -3.95 6.47
N ALA A 323 11.12 -3.33 7.63
CA ALA A 323 12.31 -2.51 7.81
C ALA A 323 13.61 -3.30 7.56
N TRP A 324 13.67 -4.56 8.01
CA TRP A 324 14.80 -5.43 7.72
C TRP A 324 14.98 -5.70 6.21
N GLN A 325 13.89 -5.99 5.49
CA GLN A 325 13.91 -6.19 4.04
C GLN A 325 14.38 -4.91 3.32
N MET A 326 13.83 -3.76 3.67
CA MET A 326 14.22 -2.45 3.13
C MET A 326 15.74 -2.22 3.31
N PHE A 327 16.28 -2.45 4.50
CA PHE A 327 17.72 -2.21 4.76
C PHE A 327 18.61 -3.20 4.02
N LYS A 328 18.20 -4.47 3.94
CA LYS A 328 18.95 -5.49 3.20
C LYS A 328 19.01 -5.15 1.71
N GLN A 329 17.86 -4.89 1.10
CA GLN A 329 17.82 -4.58 -0.32
C GLN A 329 18.49 -3.24 -0.64
N ALA A 330 18.36 -2.22 0.22
CA ALA A 330 19.13 -0.99 0.11
C ALA A 330 20.65 -1.27 0.08
N LYS A 331 21.16 -2.14 0.95
CA LYS A 331 22.57 -2.56 0.92
C LYS A 331 22.93 -3.21 -0.42
N ASP A 332 22.08 -4.06 -0.97
CA ASP A 332 22.36 -4.76 -2.24
C ASP A 332 22.38 -3.80 -3.44
N THR A 333 21.47 -2.81 -3.46
CA THR A 333 21.33 -1.79 -4.52
C THR A 333 22.39 -0.69 -4.46
N LEU A 334 22.88 -0.32 -3.27
CA LEU A 334 23.89 0.74 -3.10
C LEU A 334 25.21 0.37 -3.79
N LYS A 335 25.90 1.36 -4.36
CA LYS A 335 27.31 1.31 -4.78
C LYS A 335 28.22 1.12 -3.57
N GLU A 336 29.43 0.62 -3.79
CA GLU A 336 30.51 0.77 -2.82
C GLU A 336 30.70 2.25 -2.44
N GLY A 337 30.75 2.53 -1.13
CA GLY A 337 30.75 3.89 -0.58
C GLY A 337 29.39 4.58 -0.58
N GLY A 338 28.34 3.92 -1.09
CA GLY A 338 26.96 4.41 -1.05
C GLY A 338 26.37 4.39 0.36
N GLU A 339 25.35 5.22 0.60
CA GLU A 339 24.78 5.47 1.91
C GLU A 339 23.32 5.04 2.02
N LEU A 340 22.97 4.27 3.05
CA LEU A 340 21.61 4.16 3.55
C LEU A 340 21.43 5.16 4.69
N ARG A 341 20.50 6.11 4.54
CA ARG A 341 20.12 7.06 5.59
C ARG A 341 18.67 6.86 5.98
N ILE A 342 18.44 6.60 7.27
CA ILE A 342 17.10 6.31 7.78
C ILE A 342 16.70 7.27 8.89
N ILE A 343 15.39 7.43 9.04
CA ILE A 343 14.79 7.91 10.28
C ILE A 343 13.92 6.81 10.90
N GLY A 344 13.87 6.72 12.21
CA GLY A 344 12.99 5.79 12.90
C GLY A 344 12.73 6.19 14.35
N ASN A 345 11.72 5.54 14.96
CA ASN A 345 11.45 5.71 16.37
C ASN A 345 12.62 5.18 17.22
N ARG A 346 12.96 5.90 18.30
CA ARG A 346 14.10 5.57 19.16
C ARG A 346 14.11 4.18 19.76
N HIS A 347 12.95 3.56 19.95
CA HIS A 347 12.78 2.27 20.60
C HIS A 347 12.87 1.07 19.63
N LEU A 348 13.13 1.31 18.34
CA LEU A 348 13.20 0.26 17.31
C LEU A 348 14.60 -0.32 17.13
N ASP A 349 15.60 0.18 17.88
CA ASP A 349 16.98 -0.31 17.92
C ASP A 349 17.61 -0.57 16.55
N TYR A 350 17.27 0.25 15.54
CA TYR A 350 17.77 0.11 14.16
C TYR A 350 19.29 0.23 14.06
N HIS A 351 19.95 0.88 15.02
CA HIS A 351 21.40 0.94 15.11
C HIS A 351 22.05 -0.46 15.08
N ASP A 352 21.51 -1.43 15.82
CA ASP A 352 22.09 -2.78 15.90
C ASP A 352 21.87 -3.56 14.62
N LYS A 353 20.72 -3.36 13.96
CA LYS A 353 20.45 -3.94 12.65
C LYS A 353 21.40 -3.42 11.58
N LEU A 354 21.59 -2.10 11.54
CA LEU A 354 22.49 -1.46 10.58
C LEU A 354 23.93 -1.90 10.81
N ASN A 355 24.41 -1.94 12.06
CA ASN A 355 25.75 -2.47 12.36
C ASN A 355 25.90 -3.94 11.92
N ARG A 356 24.90 -4.78 12.15
CA ARG A 356 24.94 -6.18 11.71
C ARG A 356 24.98 -6.32 10.18
N MET A 357 24.29 -5.46 9.45
CA MET A 357 24.20 -5.54 7.99
C MET A 357 25.37 -4.85 7.27
N PHE A 358 25.70 -3.62 7.66
CA PHE A 358 26.69 -2.76 7.00
C PHE A 358 28.06 -2.79 7.68
N GLY A 359 28.17 -3.36 8.89
CA GLY A 359 29.38 -3.30 9.71
C GLY A 359 29.65 -1.93 10.33
N ASN A 360 28.78 -0.95 10.10
CA ASN A 360 28.87 0.40 10.63
C ASN A 360 27.49 1.05 10.74
N CYS A 361 27.37 2.03 11.63
CA CYS A 361 26.21 2.88 11.78
C CYS A 361 26.64 4.19 12.47
N THR A 362 26.28 5.33 11.89
CA THR A 362 26.55 6.67 12.43
C THR A 362 25.25 7.33 12.83
N LEU A 363 25.18 7.86 14.05
CA LEU A 363 24.09 8.70 14.50
C LEU A 363 24.27 10.12 13.95
N LEU A 364 23.39 10.54 13.04
CA LEU A 364 23.40 11.91 12.51
C LEU A 364 22.69 12.89 13.45
N GLY A 365 21.63 12.43 14.12
CA GLY A 365 20.89 13.24 15.07
C GLY A 365 19.77 12.51 15.78
N SER A 366 19.29 13.06 16.89
CA SER A 366 18.17 12.49 17.63
C SER A 366 17.36 13.56 18.37
N ASN A 367 16.10 13.25 18.67
CA ASN A 367 15.26 14.03 19.58
C ASN A 367 14.56 13.09 20.57
N LYS A 368 13.51 13.54 21.27
CA LYS A 368 12.80 12.68 22.25
C LYS A 368 12.10 11.46 21.63
N LYS A 369 11.74 11.50 20.34
CA LYS A 369 10.96 10.47 19.64
C LYS A 369 11.77 9.71 18.56
N PHE A 370 12.58 10.44 17.79
CA PHE A 370 13.22 9.93 16.58
C PHE A 370 14.74 9.94 16.65
N VAL A 371 15.36 9.05 15.89
CA VAL A 371 16.79 9.02 15.55
C VAL A 371 16.95 9.03 14.04
N VAL A 372 17.99 9.72 13.56
CA VAL A 372 18.43 9.65 12.17
C VAL A 372 19.78 8.96 12.14
N LEU A 373 19.86 7.86 11.40
CA LEU A 373 21.02 6.99 11.32
C LEU A 373 21.51 6.92 9.87
N SER A 374 22.83 6.74 9.71
CA SER A 374 23.50 6.58 8.42
C SER A 374 24.37 5.33 8.46
N ALA A 375 24.34 4.53 7.40
CA ALA A 375 25.22 3.38 7.22
C ALA A 375 25.80 3.39 5.81
N THR A 376 27.10 3.17 5.69
CA THR A 376 27.81 3.16 4.41
C THR A 376 28.13 1.74 3.97
N LYS A 377 27.95 1.44 2.68
CA LYS A 377 28.35 0.15 2.12
C LYS A 377 29.86 0.11 1.91
N ASN A 378 30.55 -0.72 2.67
CA ASN A 378 32.00 -0.97 2.51
C ASN A 378 32.23 -2.20 1.64
N SER A 379 33.30 -2.20 0.84
CA SER A 379 33.77 -3.40 0.14
C SER A 379 34.15 -4.49 1.15
N GLY A 380 33.57 -5.68 0.99
CA GLY A 380 33.95 -6.88 1.76
C GLY A 380 32.97 -7.38 2.83
N THR A 381 31.79 -6.79 3.01
CA THR A 381 30.73 -7.45 3.81
C THR A 381 29.90 -8.39 2.92
N LEU A 382 30.44 -9.59 2.70
CA LEU A 382 29.71 -10.75 2.16
C LEU A 382 28.55 -11.16 3.07
#